data_AF-A0A973TFC2-F1
#
_entry.id   AF-A0A973TFC2-F1
#
_cell.length_a   1.000
_cell.length_b   1.000
_cell.length_c   1.000
_cell.angle_alpha   90.00
_cell.angle_beta   90.00
_cell.angle_gamma   90.00
#
_symmetry.space_group_name_H-M   'P 1'
#
loop_
_entity.id
_entity.type
_entity.pdbx_description
1 polymer ?
#
loop_
_entity_poly.entity_id
_entity_poly.type
_entity_poly.pdbx_seq_one_letter_code
_entity_poly.pdbx_strand_id
1 'polypeptide(L)' 'VDGRDGLLHGTVRMVHSEPSFTPYYALTGDDAARLVYLAEVALSPTEARDLPAGLPVRVDLGR' A
#
# COMPACT_ATOMS: atom_id res chain seq x y z
N VAL A 1 -15.80 7.98 4.76
CA VAL A 1 -15.13 6.86 4.07
C VAL A 1 -14.99 5.82 5.14
N ASP A 2 -15.93 4.88 5.16
CA ASP A 2 -16.09 3.97 6.30
C ASP A 2 -15.22 2.74 6.05
N GLY A 3 -14.10 2.67 6.77
CA GLY A 3 -13.22 1.51 6.81
C GLY A 3 -13.61 0.56 7.94
N ARG A 4 -12.94 -0.59 8.00
CA ARG A 4 -13.03 -1.48 9.18
C ARG A 4 -12.51 -0.73 10.41
N ASP A 5 -13.18 -0.91 11.55
CA ASP A 5 -12.68 -0.43 12.84
C ASP A 5 -11.41 -1.18 13.26
N GLY A 6 -10.41 -0.41 13.69
CA GLY A 6 -9.13 -0.93 14.16
C GLY A 6 -8.08 -1.12 13.05
N LEU A 7 -6.81 -1.05 13.45
CA LEU A 7 -5.67 -1.34 12.58
C LEU A 7 -5.40 -2.84 12.53
N LEU A 8 -4.87 -3.30 11.40
CA LEU A 8 -4.32 -4.66 11.25
C LEU A 8 -2.80 -4.56 11.25
N HIS A 9 -2.14 -5.47 11.95
CA HIS A 9 -0.69 -5.49 11.95
C HIS A 9 -0.16 -6.19 10.70
N GLY A 10 0.82 -5.56 10.06
CA GLY A 10 1.48 -6.07 8.88
C GLY A 10 2.99 -5.89 8.93
N THR A 11 3.69 -6.77 8.24
CA THR A 11 5.15 -6.73 8.08
C THR A 11 5.49 -6.48 6.62
N VAL A 12 6.30 -5.46 6.36
CA VAL A 12 6.87 -5.25 5.02
C VAL A 12 7.80 -6.43 4.72
N ARG A 13 7.45 -7.22 3.70
CA ARG A 13 8.24 -8.37 3.27
C ARG A 13 9.31 -7.96 2.27
N MET A 14 8.97 -7.03 1.40
CA MET A 14 9.80 -6.62 0.30
C MET A 14 9.35 -5.24 -0.22
N VAL A 15 10.32 -4.48 -0.71
CA VAL A 15 10.11 -3.31 -1.56
C VAL A 15 10.91 -3.55 -2.83
N HIS A 16 10.28 -3.41 -3.99
CA HIS A 16 10.96 -3.61 -5.26
C HIS A 16 12.14 -2.64 -5.38
N SER A 17 13.26 -3.12 -5.93
CA SER A 17 14.47 -2.29 -6.13
C SER A 17 14.31 -1.26 -7.24
N GLU A 18 13.42 -1.52 -8.19
CA GLU A 18 13.15 -0.67 -9.33
C GLU A 18 11.80 0.04 -9.19
N PRO A 19 11.72 1.35 -9.52
CA PRO A 19 10.46 2.07 -9.49
C PRO A 19 9.54 1.60 -10.62
N SER A 20 8.25 1.54 -10.35
CA SER A 20 7.20 1.25 -11.32
C SER A 20 6.52 2.54 -11.75
N PHE A 21 6.18 2.63 -13.04
CA PHE A 21 5.34 3.72 -13.53
C PHE A 21 3.90 3.47 -13.10
N THR A 22 3.34 4.34 -12.24
CA THR A 22 1.90 4.41 -12.02
C THR A 22 1.34 5.54 -12.88
N PRO A 23 0.36 5.31 -13.77
CA PRO A 23 -0.19 6.37 -14.62
C PRO A 23 -1.04 7.32 -13.78
N TYR A 24 -0.40 8.20 -13.00
CA TYR A 24 -1.03 9.42 -12.53
C TYR A 24 -1.01 10.40 -13.70
N TYR A 25 -2.21 10.72 -14.19
CA TYR A 25 -2.45 11.71 -15.24
C TYR A 25 -2.25 13.13 -14.68
N ALA A 26 -1.03 13.45 -14.26
CA ALA A 26 -0.59 14.80 -13.97
C ALA A 26 0.81 14.98 -14.59
N LEU A 27 0.84 15.07 -15.92
CA LEU A 27 2.06 15.16 -16.73
C LEU A 27 2.73 16.55 -16.65
N THR A 28 2.60 17.28 -15.55
CA THR A 28 3.26 18.58 -15.36
C THR A 28 3.73 18.76 -13.91
N GLY A 29 5.00 19.15 -13.73
CA GLY A 29 5.57 19.55 -12.44
C GLY A 29 6.23 18.42 -11.64
N ASP A 30 6.49 18.69 -10.35
CA ASP A 30 7.30 17.87 -9.44
C ASP A 30 6.79 16.42 -9.27
N ASP A 31 5.51 16.18 -9.53
CA ASP A 31 4.90 14.86 -9.42
C ASP A 31 5.38 13.88 -10.50
N ALA A 32 5.87 14.36 -11.65
CA ALA A 32 6.45 13.51 -12.70
C ALA A 32 7.78 12.86 -12.27
N ALA A 33 8.47 13.43 -11.28
CA ALA A 33 9.73 12.89 -10.74
C ALA A 33 9.52 11.96 -9.54
N ARG A 34 8.27 11.76 -9.08
CA ARG A 34 7.99 10.88 -7.94
C ARG A 34 8.22 9.43 -8.32
N LEU A 35 9.17 8.81 -7.63
CA LEU A 35 9.41 7.37 -7.73
C LEU A 35 8.33 6.62 -6.94
N VAL A 36 7.70 5.65 -7.58
CA VAL A 36 6.72 4.75 -6.95
C VAL A 36 7.29 3.35 -6.94
N TYR A 37 7.27 2.69 -5.80
CA TYR A 37 7.82 1.35 -5.63
C TYR A 37 6.71 0.40 -5.20
N LEU A 38 6.69 -0.79 -5.81
CA LEU A 38 5.80 -1.86 -5.36
C LEU A 38 6.32 -2.42 -4.03
N ALA A 39 5.44 -2.47 -3.03
CA ALA A 39 5.74 -3.06 -1.73
C ALA A 39 4.79 -4.21 -1.44
N GLU A 40 5.33 -5.28 -0.86
CA GLU A 40 4.53 -6.40 -0.34
C GLU A 40 4.45 -6.31 1.17
N VAL A 41 3.22 -6.29 1.69
CA VAL A 41 2.94 -6.28 3.14
C VAL A 41 2.18 -7.56 3.48
N ALA A 42 2.78 -8.38 4.34
CA ALA A 42 2.13 -9.57 4.86
C ALA A 42 1.34 -9.20 6.12
N LEU A 43 0.04 -9.46 6.12
CA LEU A 43 -0.82 -9.31 7.30
C LEU A 43 -0.76 -10.56 8.19
N SER A 44 -1.06 -10.38 9.48
CA SER A 44 -1.23 -11.50 10.39
C SER A 44 -2.28 -12.50 9.87
N PRO A 45 -1.96 -13.81 9.75
CA PRO A 45 -2.90 -14.82 9.29
C PRO A 45 -4.11 -15.02 10.19
N THR A 46 -4.10 -14.52 11.43
CA THR A 46 -5.26 -14.59 12.33
C THR A 46 -6.20 -13.40 12.14
N GLU A 47 -5.66 -12.22 11.83
CA GLU A 47 -6.44 -10.98 11.70
C GLU A 47 -7.03 -10.81 10.30
N ALA A 48 -6.36 -11.36 9.27
CA ALA A 48 -6.72 -11.18 7.87
C ALA A 48 -7.57 -12.32 7.25
N ARG A 49 -7.97 -13.34 8.02
CA ARG A 49 -8.64 -14.55 7.49
C ARG A 49 -9.89 -14.26 6.66
N ASP A 50 -10.68 -13.29 7.12
CA ASP A 50 -11.99 -13.00 6.55
C ASP A 50 -11.96 -11.79 5.61
N LEU A 51 -10.78 -11.33 5.18
CA LEU A 51 -10.65 -10.21 4.26
C LEU A 51 -10.81 -10.67 2.80
N PRO A 52 -11.82 -10.18 2.07
CA PRO A 52 -11.90 -10.37 0.63
C PRO A 52 -10.69 -9.77 -0.09
N ALA A 53 -10.28 -10.41 -1.18
CA ALA A 53 -9.29 -9.84 -2.09
C ALA A 53 -9.85 -8.60 -2.79
N GLY A 54 -8.97 -7.64 -3.11
CA GLY A 54 -9.32 -6.43 -3.86
C GLY A 54 -9.92 -5.30 -3.04
N LEU A 55 -9.96 -5.42 -1.72
CA LEU A 55 -10.36 -4.31 -0.86
C LEU A 55 -9.37 -3.14 -0.95
N PRO A 56 -9.86 -1.89 -1.05
CA PRO A 56 -8.99 -0.73 -0.90
C PRO A 56 -8.46 -0.69 0.54
N VAL A 57 -7.17 -0.37 0.67
CA VAL A 57 -6.49 -0.30 1.97
C VAL A 57 -5.74 1.00 2.13
N ARG A 58 -5.44 1.35 3.37
CA ARG A 58 -4.51 2.42 3.74
C ARG A 58 -3.47 1.83 4.66
N VAL A 59 -2.20 2.20 4.45
CA VAL A 59 -1.09 1.85 5.33
C VAL A 59 -0.78 3.06 6.22
N ASP A 60 -0.60 2.79 7.50
CA ASP A 60 0.02 3.70 8.47
C ASP A 60 1.34 3.07 8.90
N LEU A 61 2.45 3.80 8.78
CA LEU A 61 3.79 3.29 9.11
C LEU A 61 4.14 3.47 10.59
N GLY A 62 3.31 4.16 11.37
CA GLY A 62 3.70 4.66 12.69
C GLY A 62 4.79 5.73 12.55
N ARG A 63 4.75 6.76 13.38
CA ARG A 63 5.83 7.75 13.43
C ARG A 63 6.92 7.30 14.37
#